data_AF-A0A920QJF3-F1
#
_entry.id   AF-A0A920QJF3-F1
#
_cell.length_a   1.000
_cell.length_b   1.000
_cell.length_c   1.000
_cell.angle_alpha   90.00
_cell.angle_beta   90.00
_cell.angle_gamma   90.00
#
_symmetry.space_group_name_H-M   'P 1'
#
loop_
_entity.id
_entity.type
_entity.pdbx_description
1 polymer ?
#
loop_
_entity_poly.entity_id
_entity_poly.type
_entity_poly.pdbx_seq_one_letter_code
_entity_poly.pdbx_strand_id
1 'polypeptide(L)' 'MKQTDKIAIFDWADPMFFNEQLSEEERLIRDTARDYCQEKLMPRVLEANRMRNMTVK' A
#
# COMPACT_ATOMS: atom_id res chain seq x y z
N MET A 1 7.19 12.03 40.01
CA MET A 1 7.43 12.38 38.59
C MET A 1 6.20 11.95 37.81
N LYS A 2 5.51 12.88 37.15
CA LYS A 2 4.29 12.55 36.38
C LYS A 2 4.72 11.78 35.13
N GLN A 3 4.38 10.51 35.07
CA GLN A 3 4.51 9.71 33.86
C GLN A 3 3.44 10.23 32.90
N THR A 4 3.86 11.01 31.91
CA THR A 4 3.00 11.42 30.80
C THR A 4 2.82 10.21 29.90
N ASP A 5 1.64 9.59 29.98
CA ASP A 5 1.24 8.55 29.04
C ASP A 5 1.37 9.11 27.62
N LYS A 6 2.26 8.50 26.83
CA LYS A 6 2.37 8.81 25.41
C LYS A 6 1.09 8.33 24.74
N ILE A 7 0.27 9.26 24.27
CA ILE A 7 -0.86 8.96 23.41
C ILE A 7 -0.28 8.34 22.13
N ALA A 8 -0.47 7.04 21.94
CA ALA A 8 -0.14 6.37 20.70
C ALA A 8 -1.03 6.94 19.59
N ILE A 9 -0.43 7.44 18.51
CA ILE A 9 -1.17 8.00 17.39
C ILE A 9 -1.82 6.84 16.64
N PHE A 10 -3.14 6.77 16.66
CA PHE A 10 -3.90 5.74 15.96
C PHE A 10 -3.97 6.09 14.47
N ASP A 11 -3.36 5.25 13.62
CA ASP A 11 -3.46 5.36 12.17
C ASP A 11 -4.67 4.56 11.67
N TRP A 12 -5.61 5.22 11.00
CA TRP A 12 -6.79 4.56 10.42
C TRP A 12 -6.43 3.73 9.18
N ALA A 13 -5.33 4.07 8.49
CA ALA A 13 -4.85 3.33 7.33
C ALA A 13 -4.03 2.09 7.73
N ASP A 14 -3.50 2.06 8.95
CA ASP A 14 -2.81 0.91 9.53
C ASP A 14 -3.17 0.68 11.01
N PRO A 15 -4.42 0.25 11.31
CA PRO A 15 -4.91 0.13 12.70
C PRO A 15 -4.15 -0.87 13.58
N MET A 16 -3.42 -1.79 12.95
CA MET A 16 -2.66 -2.86 13.63
C MET A 16 -1.15 -2.64 13.58
N PHE A 17 -0.69 -1.48 13.09
CA PHE A 17 0.73 -1.17 12.88
C PHE A 17 1.45 -2.30 12.13
N PHE A 18 0.81 -2.85 11.10
CA PHE A 18 1.36 -3.93 10.27
C PHE A 18 2.71 -3.53 9.70
N ASN A 19 2.90 -2.25 9.38
CA ASN A 19 4.17 -1.72 8.90
C ASN A 19 5.34 -1.85 9.90
N GLU A 20 5.06 -1.89 11.21
CA GLU A 20 6.07 -2.06 12.26
C GLU A 20 6.45 -3.54 12.48
N GLN A 21 5.62 -4.46 11.99
CA GLN A 21 5.89 -5.90 12.05
C GLN A 21 6.77 -6.41 10.91
N LEU A 22 6.97 -5.58 9.87
CA LEU A 22 7.79 -5.91 8.72
C LEU A 22 9.26 -5.59 8.98
N SER A 23 10.14 -6.47 8.50
CA SER A 23 11.57 -6.20 8.41
C SER A 23 11.88 -5.10 7.39
N GLU A 24 13.08 -4.53 7.46
CA GLU A 24 13.53 -3.49 6.53
C GLU A 24 13.53 -3.98 5.07
N GLU A 25 13.89 -5.24 4.83
CA GLU A 25 13.86 -5.86 3.51
C GLU A 25 12.43 -5.98 2.97
N GLU A 26 11.49 -6.45 3.77
CA GLU A 26 10.07 -6.56 3.37
C GLU A 26 9.46 -5.18 3.06
N ARG A 27 9.85 -4.15 3.83
CA ARG A 27 9.45 -2.77 3.53
C ARG A 27 10.00 -2.28 2.20
N LEU A 28 11.27 -2.58 1.89
CA LEU A 28 11.89 -2.24 0.61
C LEU A 28 11.20 -2.94 -0.56
N ILE A 29 10.90 -4.24 -0.43
CA ILE A 29 10.19 -5.01 -1.46
C ILE A 29 8.78 -4.45 -1.67
N ARG A 30 8.07 -4.10 -0.59
CA ARG A 30 6.74 -3.48 -0.68
C ARG A 30 6.79 -2.14 -1.42
N ASP A 31 7.76 -1.29 -1.09
CA ASP A 31 7.86 0.05 -1.67
C ASP A 31 8.24 -0.04 -3.16
N THR A 32 9.19 -0.91 -3.52
CA THR A 32 9.53 -1.17 -4.93
C THR A 32 8.36 -1.76 -5.72
N ALA A 33 7.59 -2.69 -5.15
CA ALA A 33 6.38 -3.23 -5.77
C ALA A 33 5.32 -2.14 -5.96
N ARG A 34 5.14 -1.25 -4.96
CA ARG A 34 4.21 -0.11 -5.03
C ARG A 34 4.59 0.83 -6.16
N ASP A 35 5.86 1.21 -6.27
CA ASP A 35 6.33 2.13 -7.31
C ASP A 35 6.11 1.56 -8.70
N TYR A 36 6.46 0.28 -8.90
CA TYR A 36 6.20 -0.41 -10.17
C TYR A 36 4.71 -0.43 -10.54
N CYS A 37 3.84 -0.72 -9.56
CA CYS A 37 2.39 -0.72 -9.77
C CYS A 37 1.89 0.67 -10.19
N GLN A 38 2.38 1.74 -9.54
CA GLN A 38 1.95 3.09 -9.85
C GLN A 38 2.46 3.57 -11.22
N GLU A 39 3.72 3.30 -11.55
CA GLU A 39 4.30 3.78 -12.79
C GLU A 39 3.86 2.98 -14.02
N LYS A 40 3.75 1.65 -13.89
CA LYS A 40 3.57 0.76 -15.06
C LYS A 40 2.16 0.20 -15.15
N LEU A 41 1.52 -0.14 -14.03
CA LEU A 41 0.21 -0.81 -14.03
C LEU A 41 -0.95 0.18 -13.97
N MET A 42 -0.87 1.22 -13.14
CA MET A 42 -1.92 2.23 -13.00
C MET A 42 -2.34 2.89 -14.33
N PRO A 43 -1.44 3.31 -15.25
CA PRO A 43 -1.90 3.88 -16.52
C PRO A 43 -2.57 2.85 -17.44
N ARG A 44 -2.18 1.58 -17.34
CA ARG A 44 -2.66 0.51 -18.22
C ARG A 44 -3.95 -0.13 -17.73
N VAL A 45 -4.27 -0.03 -16.44
CA VAL A 45 -5.42 -0.73 -15.84
C VAL A 45 -6.75 -0.29 -16.46
N LEU A 46 -6.89 0.99 -16.80
CA LEU A 46 -8.13 1.52 -17.40
C LEU A 46 -8.32 1.03 -18.83
N GLU A 47 -7.26 1.01 -19.62
CA GLU A 47 -7.28 0.50 -21.00
C GLU A 47 -7.49 -1.02 -21.01
N ALA A 48 -6.76 -1.76 -20.17
CA ALA A 48 -6.90 -3.20 -20.04
C ALA A 48 -8.31 -3.59 -19.57
N ASN A 49 -8.89 -2.87 -18.59
CA ASN A 49 -10.26 -3.11 -18.13
C ASN A 49 -11.28 -2.83 -19.24
N ARG A 50 -11.07 -1.79 -20.05
CA ARG A 50 -11.94 -1.47 -21.21
C ARG A 50 -11.84 -2.49 -22.33
N MET A 51 -10.63 -2.89 -22.74
CA MET A 51 -10.43 -3.93 -23.75
C MET A 51 -11.05 -5.27 -23.32
N ARG A 52 -10.80 -5.69 -22.07
CA ARG A 52 -11.34 -6.95 -21.55
C ARG A 52 -12.88 -6.98 -21.58
N ASN A 53 -13.54 -5.85 -21.35
CA ASN A 53 -15.01 -5.77 -21.42
C ASN A 53 -15.55 -5.70 -22.85
N MET A 54 -14.71 -5.41 -23.86
CA MET A 54 -15.11 -5.34 -25.26
C MET A 54 -14.90 -6.66 -26.01
N THR A 55 -13.91 -7.47 -25.60
CA THR A 55 -13.61 -8.78 -26.22
C THR A 55 -14.53 -9.92 -25.74
N VAL A 56 -15.39 -9.68 -24.75
CA VAL A 56 -16.28 -10.72 -24.14
C VAL A 56 -17.76 -10.46 -24.48
N LYS A 57 -18.04 -9.77 -25.59
CA LYS A 57 -19.39 -9.63 -26.15
C LYS A 57 -19.48 -10.23 -27.54
#